data_AF-A0A3B8UF74-F1
#
_entry.id   AF-A0A3B8UF74-F1
#
_cell.length_a   1.000
_cell.length_b   1.000
_cell.length_c   1.000
_cell.angle_alpha   90.00
_cell.angle_beta   90.00
_cell.angle_gamma   90.00
#
_symmetry.space_group_name_H-M   'P 1'
#
loop_
_entity.id
_entity.type
_entity.pdbx_description
1 polymer ?
#
loop_
_entity_poly.entity_id
_entity_poly.type
_entity_poly.pdbx_seq_one_letter_code
_entity_poly.pdbx_strand_id
1 'polypeptide(L)'
;MIASEHARPQPVRISRGGWLDILRFVAGALIILYHFREAAPTPLGQFHPVFDRGYLLTNFFIIDSGYVLSRIYGDGFAAHAIPLHAYVRQRFLRVAPSHLMVVGALALLIALAGLFGIAPSNPQWFDWGQLPAQVFLVQAYGVPGGLGWNAPTWTLSALLGCYLVCAL
;
A
#
# COMPACT_ATOMS: atom_id res chain seq x y z
N MET A 1 54.56 1.10 -4.47
CA MET A 1 53.35 1.86 -4.84
C MET A 1 52.17 0.89 -4.74
N ILE A 2 51.58 0.76 -3.55
CA ILE A 2 50.48 -0.19 -3.29
C ILE A 2 49.17 0.54 -3.58
N ALA A 3 48.44 0.07 -4.57
CA ALA A 3 47.11 0.57 -4.91
C ALA A 3 46.14 0.28 -3.76
N SER A 4 45.46 1.32 -3.27
CA SER A 4 44.40 1.22 -2.27
C SER A 4 43.19 0.53 -2.87
N GLU A 5 42.95 -0.71 -2.44
CA GLU A 5 41.75 -1.47 -2.73
C GLU A 5 40.52 -0.68 -2.27
N HIS A 6 39.77 -0.15 -3.23
CA HIS A 6 38.49 0.51 -2.96
C HIS A 6 37.54 -0.54 -2.38
N ALA A 7 37.37 -0.54 -1.06
CA ALA A 7 36.40 -1.37 -0.37
C ALA A 7 35.01 -1.11 -0.98
N ARG A 8 34.53 -2.05 -1.81
CA ARG A 8 33.18 -1.99 -2.36
C ARG A 8 32.21 -2.06 -1.17
N PRO A 9 31.21 -1.18 -1.07
CA PRO A 9 30.23 -1.24 0.00
C PRO A 9 29.59 -2.64 -0.03
N GLN A 10 29.86 -3.43 1.00
CA GLN A 10 29.22 -4.73 1.11
C GLN A 10 27.73 -4.50 1.29
N PRO A 11 26.86 -5.13 0.47
CA PRO A 11 25.43 -5.04 0.70
C PRO A 11 25.15 -5.63 2.08
N VAL A 12 24.55 -4.82 2.95
CA VAL A 12 24.10 -5.27 4.27
C VAL A 12 23.30 -6.56 4.06
N ARG A 13 23.82 -7.68 4.59
CA ARG A 13 23.08 -8.94 4.61
C ARG A 13 21.91 -8.73 5.55
N ILE A 14 20.78 -8.32 4.98
CA ILE A 14 19.52 -8.32 5.68
C ILE A 14 19.23 -9.79 5.96
N SER A 15 19.49 -10.25 7.19
CA SER A 15 18.81 -11.43 7.72
C SER A 15 17.34 -11.02 7.84
N ARG A 16 16.62 -11.03 6.71
CA ARG A 16 15.18 -10.88 6.73
C ARG A 16 14.71 -12.02 7.60
N GLY A 17 14.05 -11.70 8.71
CA GLY A 17 13.44 -12.75 9.52
C GLY A 17 12.48 -13.48 8.61
N GLY A 18 12.88 -14.62 8.03
CA GLY A 18 12.14 -15.28 6.95
C GLY A 18 10.72 -15.64 7.39
N TRP A 19 10.51 -15.78 8.70
CA TRP A 19 9.21 -15.89 9.31
C TRP A 19 8.28 -14.70 9.04
N LEU A 20 8.78 -13.46 9.11
CA LEU A 20 8.00 -12.25 8.81
C LEU A 20 7.60 -12.23 7.34
N ASP A 21 8.50 -12.60 6.42
CA ASP A 21 8.17 -12.68 5.00
C ASP A 21 7.07 -13.73 4.73
N ILE A 22 7.09 -14.87 5.44
CA ILE A 22 6.03 -15.89 5.39
C ILE A 22 4.73 -15.33 5.95
N LEU A 23 4.76 -14.68 7.12
CA LEU A 23 3.57 -14.07 7.72
C LEU A 23 2.95 -13.02 6.79
N ARG A 24 3.77 -12.20 6.13
CA ARG A 24 3.32 -11.22 5.12
C ARG A 24 2.68 -11.89 3.91
N PHE A 25 3.27 -12.98 3.43
CA PHE A 25 2.71 -13.73 2.31
C PHE A 25 1.34 -14.31 2.65
N VAL A 26 1.23 -14.97 3.81
CA VAL A 26 -0.04 -15.52 4.30
C VAL A 26 -1.07 -14.42 4.54
N ALA A 27 -0.66 -13.31 5.16
CA ALA A 27 -1.53 -12.16 5.38
C ALA A 27 -2.00 -11.55 4.05
N GLY A 28 -1.11 -11.36 3.08
CA GLY A 28 -1.47 -10.85 1.76
C GLY A 28 -2.46 -11.77 1.03
N ALA A 29 -2.25 -13.09 1.07
CA ALA A 29 -3.15 -14.05 0.44
C ALA A 29 -4.56 -14.02 1.06
N LEU A 30 -4.64 -13.98 2.39
CA LEU A 30 -5.91 -13.91 3.11
C LEU A 30 -6.61 -12.54 2.91
N ILE A 31 -5.87 -11.42 2.76
CA ILE A 31 -6.45 -10.11 2.39
C ILE A 31 -7.07 -10.17 0.99
N ILE A 32 -6.44 -10.86 0.04
CA ILE A 32 -7.01 -11.06 -1.30
C ILE A 32 -8.32 -11.83 -1.19
N LEU A 33 -8.32 -12.98 -0.49
CA LEU A 33 -9.54 -13.77 -0.30
C LEU A 33 -10.67 -12.97 0.37
N TYR A 34 -10.34 -12.13 1.35
CA TYR A 34 -11.30 -11.22 1.99
C TYR A 34 -11.98 -10.27 0.98
N HIS A 35 -11.22 -9.70 0.05
CA HIS A 35 -11.78 -8.80 -0.97
C HIS A 35 -12.65 -9.54 -2.00
N PHE A 36 -12.39 -10.82 -2.25
CA PHE A 36 -13.19 -11.66 -3.15
C PHE A 36 -14.32 -12.43 -2.47
N ARG A 37 -14.59 -12.18 -1.17
CA ARG A 37 -15.56 -12.96 -0.37
C ARG A 37 -16.99 -12.97 -0.94
N GLU A 38 -17.42 -11.86 -1.57
CA GLU A 38 -18.77 -11.70 -2.12
C GLU A 38 -18.86 -12.12 -3.59
N ALA A 39 -17.72 -12.27 -4.27
CA ALA A 39 -17.64 -12.79 -5.62
C ALA A 39 -17.49 -14.33 -5.65
N ALA A 40 -17.29 -14.96 -4.50
CA ALA A 40 -17.17 -16.41 -4.39
C ALA A 40 -18.54 -17.10 -4.54
N PRO A 41 -18.59 -18.33 -5.11
CA PRO A 41 -19.85 -19.10 -5.24
C PRO A 41 -20.56 -19.36 -3.91
N THR A 42 -19.81 -19.35 -2.80
CA THR A 42 -20.29 -19.51 -1.43
C THR A 42 -19.69 -18.41 -0.56
N PRO A 43 -20.50 -17.64 0.20
CA PRO A 43 -19.99 -16.57 1.06
C PRO A 43 -19.02 -17.12 2.11
N LEU A 44 -17.78 -16.63 2.11
CA LEU A 44 -16.71 -17.15 2.99
C LEU A 44 -17.00 -16.98 4.49
N GLY A 45 -17.83 -16.00 4.86
CA GLY A 45 -18.28 -15.80 6.24
C GLY A 45 -19.08 -17.00 6.80
N GLN A 46 -19.68 -17.83 5.94
CA GLN A 46 -20.37 -19.06 6.36
C GLN A 46 -19.40 -20.17 6.77
N PHE A 47 -18.14 -20.15 6.30
CA PHE A 47 -17.13 -21.14 6.66
C PHE A 47 -16.46 -20.83 8.00
N HIS A 48 -16.08 -19.55 8.23
CA HIS A 48 -15.52 -19.14 9.51
C HIS A 48 -15.57 -17.60 9.70
N PRO A 49 -15.92 -17.07 10.88
CA PRO A 49 -16.01 -15.62 11.14
C PRO A 49 -14.71 -14.83 10.96
N VAL A 50 -13.57 -15.51 10.88
CA VAL A 50 -12.26 -14.88 10.60
C VAL A 50 -12.24 -14.21 9.23
N PHE A 51 -13.01 -14.74 8.27
CA PHE A 51 -13.10 -14.18 6.92
C PHE A 51 -13.94 -12.91 6.84
N ASP A 52 -14.65 -12.53 7.90
CA ASP A 52 -15.33 -11.23 7.99
C ASP A 52 -14.43 -10.14 8.61
N ARG A 53 -13.28 -10.54 9.17
CA ARG A 53 -12.36 -9.64 9.88
C ARG A 53 -11.08 -9.34 9.12
N GLY A 54 -11.11 -9.33 7.79
CA GLY A 54 -9.93 -9.02 6.96
C GLY A 54 -9.31 -7.66 7.23
N TYR A 55 -10.05 -6.71 7.80
CA TYR A 55 -9.50 -5.43 8.28
C TYR A 55 -8.42 -5.61 9.36
N LEU A 56 -8.53 -6.62 10.23
CA LEU A 56 -7.49 -6.92 11.23
C LEU A 56 -6.19 -7.37 10.55
N LEU A 57 -6.33 -8.10 9.46
CA LEU A 57 -5.20 -8.61 8.71
C LEU A 57 -4.49 -7.51 7.92
N THR A 58 -5.26 -6.56 7.37
CA THR A 58 -4.72 -5.33 6.80
C THR A 58 -3.95 -4.52 7.84
N ASN A 59 -4.50 -4.37 9.07
CA ASN A 59 -3.80 -3.70 10.16
C ASN A 59 -2.48 -4.41 10.53
N PHE A 60 -2.52 -5.74 10.63
CA PHE A 60 -1.32 -6.54 10.87
C PHE A 60 -0.26 -6.32 9.78
N PHE A 61 -0.66 -6.32 8.50
CA PHE A 61 0.26 -6.10 7.37
C PHE A 61 0.91 -4.70 7.41
N ILE A 62 0.18 -3.68 7.83
CA ILE A 62 0.71 -2.32 7.98
C ILE A 62 1.74 -2.27 9.13
N ILE A 63 1.40 -2.83 10.30
CA ILE A 63 2.28 -2.87 11.48
C ILE A 63 3.57 -3.64 11.18
N ASP A 64 3.46 -4.82 10.57
CA ASP A 64 4.61 -5.63 10.17
C ASP A 64 5.52 -4.89 9.18
N SER A 65 4.93 -4.16 8.22
CA SER A 65 5.69 -3.32 7.30
C SER A 65 6.49 -2.26 8.07
N GLY A 66 5.87 -1.54 9.01
CA GLY A 66 6.58 -0.58 9.86
C GLY A 66 7.73 -1.23 10.63
N TYR A 67 7.48 -2.37 11.29
CA TYR A 67 8.48 -3.09 12.06
C TYR A 67 9.71 -3.49 11.22
N VAL A 68 9.48 -4.09 10.04
CA VAL A 68 10.57 -4.49 9.13
C VAL A 68 11.39 -3.28 8.68
N LEU A 69 10.73 -2.15 8.37
CA LEU A 69 11.45 -0.94 7.97
C LEU A 69 12.26 -0.35 9.12
N SER A 70 11.70 -0.25 10.34
CA SER A 70 12.45 0.24 11.51
C SER A 70 13.66 -0.66 11.84
N ARG A 71 13.55 -1.98 11.65
CA ARG A 71 14.68 -2.91 11.87
C ARG A 71 15.80 -2.77 10.83
N ILE A 72 15.48 -2.43 9.58
CA ILE A 72 16.46 -2.31 8.50
C ILE A 72 17.11 -0.93 8.48
N TYR A 73 16.32 0.12 8.71
CA TYR A 73 16.75 1.51 8.54
C TYR A 73 17.00 2.24 9.86
N GLY A 74 16.62 1.67 11.01
CA GLY A 74 16.69 2.31 12.33
C GLY A 74 18.10 2.78 12.69
N ASP A 75 19.10 1.92 12.58
CA ASP A 75 20.50 2.29 12.86
C ASP A 75 21.01 3.38 11.91
N GLY A 76 20.59 3.34 10.64
CA GLY A 76 20.95 4.33 9.63
C GLY A 76 20.31 5.71 9.87
N PHE A 77 19.09 5.75 10.40
CA PHE A 77 18.44 6.98 10.83
C PHE A 77 19.07 7.51 12.13
N ALA A 78 19.34 6.65 13.12
CA ALA A 78 20.02 7.04 14.36
C ALA A 78 21.40 7.65 14.09
N ALA A 79 22.16 7.07 13.15
CA ALA A 79 23.47 7.55 12.72
C ALA A 79 23.43 8.71 11.72
N HIS A 80 22.24 9.23 11.35
CA HIS A 80 22.05 10.27 10.32
C HIS A 80 22.69 9.93 8.96
N ALA A 81 22.93 8.64 8.69
CA ALA A 81 23.57 8.16 7.48
C ALA A 81 22.60 8.13 6.29
N ILE A 82 21.30 8.16 6.55
CA ILE A 82 20.25 8.05 5.53
C ILE A 82 19.43 9.34 5.49
N PRO A 83 19.46 10.08 4.37
CA PRO A 83 18.63 11.26 4.23
C PRO A 83 17.15 10.87 4.14
N LEU A 84 16.33 11.44 5.02
CA LEU A 84 14.88 11.23 5.07
C LEU A 84 14.19 11.39 3.70
N HIS A 85 14.55 12.44 2.96
CA HIS A 85 13.98 12.73 1.65
C HIS A 85 14.26 11.62 0.62
N ALA A 86 15.44 10.99 0.67
CA ALA A 86 15.80 9.92 -0.26
C ALA A 86 15.04 8.64 0.06
N TYR A 87 14.89 8.33 1.35
CA TYR A 87 14.08 7.20 1.81
C TYR A 87 12.61 7.35 1.41
N VAL A 88 11.98 8.49 1.73
CA VAL A 88 10.56 8.73 1.40
C VAL A 88 10.35 8.69 -0.11
N ARG A 89 11.25 9.32 -0.90
CA ARG A 89 11.18 9.32 -2.37
C ARG A 89 11.21 7.90 -2.95
N GLN A 90 12.10 7.03 -2.47
CA GLN A 90 12.17 5.64 -2.95
C GLN A 90 10.87 4.87 -2.67
N ARG A 91 10.25 5.10 -1.50
CA ARG A 91 8.98 4.46 -1.15
C ARG A 91 7.82 4.99 -1.96
N PHE A 92 7.78 6.30 -2.18
CA PHE A 92 6.77 6.93 -3.02
C PHE A 92 6.88 6.46 -4.48
N LEU A 93 8.08 6.46 -5.06
CA LEU A 93 8.31 6.00 -6.43
C LEU A 93 8.00 4.51 -6.64
N ARG A 94 8.04 3.69 -5.58
CA ARG A 94 7.60 2.29 -5.66
C ARG A 94 6.09 2.17 -5.86
N VAL A 95 5.33 3.10 -5.31
CA VAL A 95 3.87 3.02 -5.19
C VAL A 95 3.16 3.85 -6.27
N ALA A 96 3.60 5.10 -6.44
CA ALA A 96 2.94 6.10 -7.27
C ALA A 96 2.72 5.67 -8.73
N PRO A 97 3.68 5.02 -9.44
CA PRO A 97 3.48 4.68 -10.86
C PRO A 97 2.30 3.73 -11.06
N SER A 98 2.23 2.67 -10.25
CA SER A 98 1.16 1.68 -10.32
C SER A 98 -0.20 2.28 -9.93
N HIS A 99 -0.21 3.12 -8.89
CA HIS A 99 -1.43 3.76 -8.41
C HIS A 99 -2.01 4.75 -9.43
N LEU A 100 -1.17 5.64 -9.97
CA LEU A 100 -1.59 6.63 -10.95
C LEU A 100 -2.07 5.99 -12.25
N MET A 101 -1.46 4.86 -12.65
CA MET A 101 -1.92 4.11 -13.83
C MET A 101 -3.32 3.54 -13.62
N VAL A 102 -3.61 2.94 -12.46
CA VAL A 102 -4.94 2.40 -12.17
C VAL A 102 -5.99 3.49 -12.02
N VAL A 103 -5.70 4.55 -11.26
CA VAL A 103 -6.62 5.69 -11.09
C VAL A 103 -6.87 6.39 -12.42
N GLY A 104 -5.84 6.61 -13.23
CA GLY A 104 -5.95 7.20 -14.56
C GLY A 104 -6.76 6.33 -15.53
N ALA A 105 -6.54 5.01 -15.51
CA ALA A 105 -7.31 4.08 -16.34
C ALA A 105 -8.80 4.05 -15.95
N LEU A 106 -9.10 4.06 -14.65
CA LEU A 106 -10.49 4.15 -14.16
C LEU A 106 -11.13 5.49 -14.53
N ALA A 107 -10.43 6.61 -14.34
CA ALA A 107 -10.91 7.94 -14.74
C ALA A 107 -11.21 8.02 -16.23
N LEU A 108 -10.31 7.49 -17.07
CA LEU A 108 -10.50 7.44 -18.51
C LEU A 108 -11.69 6.54 -18.89
N LEU A 109 -11.81 5.36 -18.28
CA LEU A 109 -12.90 4.43 -18.54
C LEU A 109 -14.26 5.08 -18.23
N ILE A 110 -14.39 5.74 -17.08
CA ILE A 110 -15.62 6.40 -16.65
C ILE A 110 -15.93 7.61 -17.54
N ALA A 111 -14.92 8.41 -17.89
CA ALA A 111 -15.10 9.53 -18.82
C ALA A 111 -15.58 9.07 -20.20
N LEU A 112 -14.96 8.03 -20.76
CA LEU A 112 -15.37 7.45 -22.05
C LEU A 112 -16.78 6.85 -21.97
N ALA A 113 -17.09 6.08 -20.92
CA ALA A 113 -18.43 5.54 -20.72
C ALA A 113 -19.50 6.65 -20.68
N GLY A 114 -19.21 7.76 -20.00
CA GLY A 114 -20.08 8.94 -19.96
C GLY A 114 -20.33 9.57 -21.33
N LEU A 115 -19.31 9.62 -22.21
CA LEU A 115 -19.47 10.11 -23.59
C LEU A 115 -20.38 9.20 -24.44
N PHE A 116 -20.43 7.90 -24.13
CA PHE A 116 -21.33 6.95 -24.78
C PHE A 116 -22.68 6.79 -24.05
N GLY A 117 -22.98 7.62 -23.03
CA GLY A 117 -24.23 7.56 -22.28
C GLY A 117 -24.36 6.35 -21.35
N ILE A 118 -23.25 5.65 -21.06
CA ILE A 118 -23.21 4.49 -20.18
C ILE A 118 -22.90 4.98 -18.76
N ALA A 119 -23.90 4.88 -17.88
CA ALA A 119 -23.72 5.19 -16.46
C ALA A 119 -23.20 3.97 -15.68
N PRO A 120 -22.28 4.16 -14.72
CA PRO A 120 -21.89 3.10 -13.80
C PRO A 120 -23.09 2.63 -12.97
N SER A 121 -23.13 1.35 -12.62
CA SER A 121 -24.20 0.78 -11.78
C SER A 121 -24.34 1.47 -10.42
N ASN A 122 -23.25 2.05 -9.90
CA ASN A 122 -23.22 2.82 -8.67
C ASN A 122 -22.50 4.17 -8.90
N PRO A 123 -23.23 5.23 -9.32
CA PRO A 123 -22.63 6.52 -9.65
C PRO A 123 -21.92 7.18 -8.45
N GLN A 124 -22.42 6.97 -7.22
CA GLN A 124 -21.81 7.52 -6.01
C GLN A 124 -20.37 7.04 -5.76
N TRP A 125 -19.97 5.91 -6.34
CA TRP A 125 -18.61 5.39 -6.20
C TRP A 125 -17.62 6.10 -7.13
N PHE A 126 -18.07 6.71 -8.23
CA PHE A 126 -17.22 7.38 -9.20
C PHE A 126 -17.38 8.90 -9.17
N ASP A 127 -17.63 9.43 -7.97
CA ASP A 127 -17.74 10.87 -7.76
C ASP A 127 -16.40 11.57 -8.00
N TRP A 128 -16.39 12.51 -8.94
CA TRP A 128 -15.22 13.31 -9.30
C TRP A 128 -14.69 14.14 -8.13
N GLY A 129 -15.52 14.50 -7.16
CA GLY A 129 -15.09 15.20 -5.94
C GLY A 129 -14.16 14.36 -5.05
N GLN A 130 -14.23 13.03 -5.16
CA GLN A 130 -13.40 12.10 -4.38
C GLN A 130 -12.08 11.74 -5.10
N LEU A 131 -11.97 12.05 -6.39
CA LEU A 131 -10.79 11.73 -7.20
C LEU A 131 -9.51 12.38 -6.67
N PRO A 132 -9.48 13.66 -6.24
CA PRO A 132 -8.27 14.25 -5.67
C PRO A 132 -7.78 13.51 -4.42
N ALA A 133 -8.69 13.11 -3.52
CA ALA A 133 -8.33 12.36 -2.32
C ALA A 133 -7.65 11.02 -2.68
N GLN A 134 -8.16 10.36 -3.72
CA GLN A 134 -7.61 9.12 -4.27
C GLN A 134 -6.26 9.33 -4.96
N VAL A 135 -6.10 10.36 -5.79
CA VAL A 135 -4.85 10.66 -6.50
C VAL A 135 -3.71 10.95 -5.52
N PHE A 136 -3.98 11.74 -4.48
CA PHE A 136 -2.96 12.12 -3.50
C PHE A 136 -2.76 11.10 -2.38
N LEU A 137 -3.54 10.01 -2.34
CA LEU A 137 -3.46 8.98 -1.30
C LEU A 137 -3.61 9.58 0.11
N VAL A 138 -4.59 10.46 0.32
CA VAL A 138 -4.82 11.15 1.61
C VAL A 138 -6.02 10.62 2.41
N GLN A 139 -6.74 9.65 1.87
CA GLN A 139 -7.95 9.09 2.45
C GLN A 139 -7.77 8.39 3.81
N ALA A 140 -6.55 7.96 4.16
CA ALA A 140 -6.27 7.37 5.48
C ALA A 140 -6.16 8.41 6.61
N TYR A 141 -6.06 9.70 6.28
CA TYR A 141 -5.82 10.77 7.25
C TYR A 141 -7.08 11.58 7.60
N GLY A 142 -8.27 11.03 7.34
CA GLY A 142 -9.55 11.69 7.64
C GLY A 142 -10.05 12.64 6.55
N VAL A 143 -9.42 12.66 5.37
CA VAL A 143 -9.93 13.39 4.20
C VAL A 143 -11.16 12.65 3.64
N PRO A 144 -12.34 13.31 3.51
CA PRO A 144 -13.52 12.70 2.90
C PRO A 144 -13.25 12.23 1.46
N GLY A 145 -13.85 11.11 1.06
CA GLY A 145 -13.72 10.58 -0.30
C GLY A 145 -12.84 9.33 -0.46
N GLY A 146 -12.65 8.55 0.61
CA GLY A 146 -11.82 7.34 0.59
C GLY A 146 -12.48 6.05 0.11
N LEU A 147 -13.80 6.04 -0.11
CA LEU A 147 -14.57 4.83 -0.42
C LEU A 147 -14.89 4.69 -1.92
N GLY A 148 -14.80 5.77 -2.69
CA GLY A 148 -15.02 5.77 -4.14
C GLY A 148 -13.77 5.42 -4.94
N TRP A 149 -13.95 5.19 -6.25
CA TRP A 149 -12.98 4.85 -7.29
C TRP A 149 -12.23 3.53 -7.10
N ASN A 150 -11.51 3.38 -6.00
CA ASN A 150 -10.69 2.22 -5.71
C ASN A 150 -10.54 2.07 -4.19
N ALA A 151 -11.55 1.50 -3.52
CA ALA A 151 -11.58 1.38 -2.06
C ALA A 151 -10.31 0.73 -1.43
N PRO A 152 -9.68 -0.31 -2.03
CA PRO A 152 -8.46 -0.91 -1.48
C PRO A 152 -7.25 0.04 -1.35
N THR A 153 -7.20 1.16 -2.09
CA THR A 153 -6.07 2.13 -2.03
C THR A 153 -5.95 2.80 -0.68
N TRP A 154 -6.98 2.76 0.17
CA TRP A 154 -6.88 3.24 1.55
C TRP A 154 -5.71 2.60 2.29
N THR A 155 -5.46 1.31 2.07
CA THR A 155 -4.31 0.60 2.67
C THR A 155 -2.98 1.20 2.21
N LEU A 156 -2.90 1.64 0.95
CA LEU A 156 -1.72 2.25 0.37
C LEU A 156 -1.46 3.65 0.96
N SER A 157 -2.54 4.41 1.14
CA SER A 157 -2.51 5.70 1.85
C SER A 157 -2.00 5.52 3.29
N ALA A 158 -2.55 4.57 4.04
CA ALA A 158 -2.10 4.27 5.41
C ALA A 158 -0.63 3.80 5.46
N LEU A 159 -0.20 3.00 4.49
CA LEU A 159 1.18 2.51 4.38
C LEU A 159 2.18 3.65 4.15
N LEU A 160 1.84 4.63 3.30
CA LEU A 160 2.67 5.83 3.12
C LEU A 160 2.81 6.61 4.43
N GLY A 161 1.73 6.72 5.21
CA GLY A 161 1.76 7.38 6.52
C GLY A 161 2.68 6.66 7.50
N CYS A 162 2.62 5.33 7.52
CA CYS A 162 3.53 4.50 8.30
C CYS A 162 5.00 4.73 7.89
N TYR A 163 5.30 4.84 6.59
CA TYR A 163 6.66 5.15 6.13
C TYR A 163 7.16 6.51 6.61
N LEU A 164 6.29 7.52 6.63
CA LEU A 164 6.64 8.86 7.14
C LEU A 164 6.92 8.81 8.64
N VAL A 165 6.05 8.18 9.44
CA VAL A 165 6.20 8.08 10.89
C VAL A 165 7.44 7.28 11.30
N CYS A 166 7.73 6.16 10.63
CA CYS A 166 8.91 5.35 10.93
C CYS A 166 10.24 6.04 10.62
N ALA A 167 10.22 7.15 9.89
CA ALA A 167 11.42 7.89 9.51
C ALA A 167 11.62 9.19 10.30
N LEU A 168 10.68 9.50 11.21
CA LEU A 168 10.78 10.55 12.22
C LEU A 168 11.36 9.97 13.51
#